data_AF-A0A948B233-F1
#
_entry.id   AF-A0A948B233-F1
#
_cell.length_a   1.000
_cell.length_b   1.000
_cell.length_c   1.000
_cell.angle_alpha   90.00
_cell.angle_beta   90.00
_cell.angle_gamma   90.00
#
_symmetry.space_group_name_H-M   'P 1'
#
loop_
_entity.id
_entity.type
_entity.pdbx_description
1 polymer ?
#
loop_
_entity_poly.entity_id
_entity_poly.type
_entity_poly.pdbx_seq_one_letter_code
_entity_poly.pdbx_strand_id
1 'polypeptide(L)'
;MPLKLMRIARRVSDVAAAVETAGLALLVSGMVLLAAAQILLRNFFQTGFLWAEPLLGMGLLWLTMLGALAATGARRHIVIDLVGHFCPPRLRAG
;
A
#
# COMPACT_ATOMS: atom_id res chain seq x y z
N MET A 1 25.30 5.36 26.39
CA MET A 1 25.45 5.84 24.99
C MET A 1 24.32 5.29 24.11
N PRO A 2 23.08 5.82 24.14
CA PRO A 2 21.89 5.15 23.54
C PRO A 2 21.37 5.76 22.21
N LEU A 3 21.98 6.83 21.70
CA LEU A 3 21.39 7.64 20.61
C LEU A 3 21.62 7.10 19.16
N LYS A 4 22.55 6.18 18.94
CA LYS A 4 22.83 5.63 17.58
C LYS A 4 21.79 4.59 17.14
N LEU A 5 21.24 3.81 18.06
CA LEU A 5 20.26 2.74 17.75
C LEU A 5 18.96 3.30 17.15
N MET A 6 18.46 4.41 17.70
CA MET A 6 17.21 5.03 17.23
C MET A 6 17.30 5.69 15.84
N ARG A 7 18.51 5.99 15.34
CA ARG A 7 18.70 6.51 13.96
C ARG A 7 18.70 5.39 12.93
N ILE A 8 19.33 4.27 13.26
CA ILE A 8 19.38 3.09 12.37
C ILE A 8 17.99 2.45 12.27
N ALA A 9 17.28 2.29 13.40
CA ALA A 9 15.92 1.75 13.40
C ALA A 9 14.94 2.57 12.56
N ARG A 10 15.04 3.91 12.60
CA ARG A 10 14.19 4.81 11.78
C ARG A 10 14.49 4.70 10.29
N ARG A 11 15.76 4.76 9.87
CA ARG A 11 16.12 4.59 8.46
C ARG A 11 15.65 3.26 7.89
N VAL A 12 15.74 2.17 8.66
CA VAL A 12 15.27 0.86 8.22
C VAL A 12 13.76 0.86 8.03
N SER A 13 12.99 1.50 8.91
CA SER A 13 11.54 1.66 8.74
C SER A 13 11.16 2.52 7.53
N ASP A 14 11.85 3.63 7.31
CA ASP A 14 11.57 4.54 6.20
C ASP A 14 11.87 3.88 4.85
N VAL A 15 12.99 3.16 4.75
CA VAL A 15 13.36 2.41 3.54
C VAL A 15 12.41 1.23 3.30
N ALA A 16 12.02 0.51 4.36
CA ALA A 16 11.04 -0.58 4.24
C ALA A 16 9.70 -0.06 3.70
N ALA A 17 9.18 1.04 4.26
CA ALA A 17 7.93 1.65 3.82
C ALA A 17 7.98 2.14 2.36
N ALA A 18 9.12 2.69 1.93
CA ALA A 18 9.32 3.11 0.55
C ALA A 18 9.34 1.91 -0.41
N VAL A 19 10.00 0.81 -0.02
CA VAL A 19 10.02 -0.43 -0.81
C VAL A 19 8.64 -1.08 -0.89
N GLU A 20 7.89 -1.12 0.21
CA GLU A 20 6.50 -1.63 0.23
C GLU A 20 5.61 -0.82 -0.72
N THR A 21 5.68 0.50 -0.65
CA THR A 21 4.89 1.40 -1.49
C THR A 21 5.26 1.25 -2.97
N ALA A 22 6.56 1.17 -3.28
CA ALA A 22 7.04 0.95 -4.64
C ALA A 22 6.62 -0.42 -5.19
N GLY A 23 6.70 -1.48 -4.37
CA GLY A 23 6.26 -2.82 -4.72
C GLY A 23 4.76 -2.88 -5.03
N LEU A 24 3.93 -2.25 -4.19
CA LEU A 24 2.48 -2.13 -4.42
C LEU A 24 2.17 -1.35 -5.70
N ALA A 25 2.81 -0.20 -5.91
CA ALA A 25 2.62 0.61 -7.11
C ALA A 25 3.03 -0.14 -8.39
N LEU A 26 4.15 -0.86 -8.35
CA LEU A 26 4.61 -1.70 -9.46
C LEU A 26 3.62 -2.82 -9.75
N LEU A 27 3.09 -3.47 -8.71
CA LEU A 27 2.15 -4.58 -8.85
C LEU A 27 0.82 -4.11 -9.45
N VAL A 28 0.25 -2.99 -8.97
CA VAL A 28 -0.96 -2.38 -9.56
C VAL A 28 -0.73 -1.98 -11.00
N SER A 29 0.34 -1.22 -11.27
CA SER A 29 0.64 -0.75 -12.62
C SER A 29 0.83 -1.90 -13.60
N GLY A 30 1.53 -2.97 -13.20
CA GLY A 30 1.66 -4.20 -13.99
C GLY A 30 0.31 -4.86 -14.28
N MET A 31 -0.58 -4.96 -13.29
CA MET A 31 -1.93 -5.49 -13.49
C MET A 31 -2.75 -4.64 -14.48
N VAL A 32 -2.69 -3.31 -14.38
CA VAL A 32 -3.38 -2.40 -15.29
C VAL A 32 -2.87 -2.54 -16.73
N LEU A 33 -1.55 -2.56 -16.92
CA LEU A 33 -0.93 -2.73 -18.24
C LEU A 33 -1.29 -4.09 -18.85
N LEU A 34 -1.24 -5.15 -18.05
CA LEU A 34 -1.60 -6.50 -18.50
C LEU A 34 -3.08 -6.59 -18.89
N ALA A 35 -3.98 -6.00 -18.09
CA ALA A 35 -5.41 -5.94 -18.38
C ALA A 35 -5.69 -5.11 -19.66
N ALA A 36 -5.02 -3.98 -19.83
CA ALA A 36 -5.12 -3.18 -21.05
C ALA A 36 -4.63 -3.95 -22.27
N ALA A 37 -3.47 -4.62 -22.19
CA ALA A 37 -2.95 -5.45 -23.27
C ALA A 37 -3.92 -6.58 -23.66
N GLN A 38 -4.57 -7.20 -22.66
CA GLN A 38 -5.63 -8.19 -22.84
C GLN A 38 -6.82 -7.63 -23.64
N ILE A 39 -7.30 -6.43 -23.30
CA ILE A 39 -8.39 -5.77 -24.01
C ILE A 39 -8.00 -5.46 -25.45
N LEU A 40 -6.78 -4.93 -25.68
CA LEU A 40 -6.29 -4.66 -27.03
C LEU A 40 -6.18 -5.94 -27.86
N LEU A 41 -5.59 -7.00 -27.31
CA LEU A 41 -5.38 -8.25 -28.04
C LEU A 41 -6.72 -8.92 -28.40
N ARG A 42 -7.68 -8.95 -27.47
CA ARG A 42 -9.03 -9.46 -27.76
C ARG A 42 -9.76 -8.61 -28.80
N ASN A 43 -9.67 -7.28 -28.73
CA ASN A 43 -10.39 -6.41 -29.65
C ASN A 43 -9.81 -6.44 -31.07
N PHE A 44 -8.47 -6.44 -31.21
CA PHE A 44 -7.81 -6.39 -32.52
C PHE A 44 -7.53 -7.77 -33.12
N PHE A 45 -7.04 -8.71 -32.31
CA PHE A 45 -6.61 -10.02 -32.79
C PHE A 45 -7.64 -11.11 -32.51
N GLN A 46 -8.77 -10.82 -31.84
CA GLN A 46 -9.77 -11.81 -31.40
C GLN A 46 -9.15 -12.97 -30.60
N THR A 47 -7.94 -12.76 -30.05
CA THR A 47 -7.18 -13.73 -29.28
C THR A 47 -6.92 -13.17 -27.89
N GLY A 48 -6.80 -14.05 -26.90
CA GLY A 48 -6.57 -13.67 -25.51
C GLY A 48 -5.58 -14.63 -24.85
N PHE A 49 -4.81 -14.12 -23.90
CA PHE A 49 -3.95 -14.95 -23.08
C PHE A 49 -4.77 -15.67 -22.02
N LEU A 50 -5.04 -16.97 -22.22
CA LEU A 50 -5.77 -17.83 -21.26
C LEU A 50 -5.25 -17.74 -19.81
N TRP A 51 -3.97 -17.41 -19.64
CA TRP A 51 -3.30 -17.31 -18.34
C TRP A 51 -3.36 -15.91 -17.70
N ALA A 52 -3.66 -14.86 -18.47
CA ALA A 52 -3.61 -13.50 -17.92
C ALA A 52 -4.80 -13.23 -16.99
N GLU A 53 -5.99 -13.75 -17.30
CA GLU A 53 -7.15 -13.67 -16.41
C GLU A 53 -6.87 -14.31 -15.02
N PRO A 54 -6.38 -15.57 -14.91
CA PRO A 54 -5.93 -16.15 -13.64
C PRO A 54 -4.78 -15.38 -12.98
N LEU A 55 -3.79 -14.91 -13.75
CA LEU A 55 -2.64 -14.18 -13.22
C LEU A 55 -3.06 -12.84 -12.59
N LEU A 56 -4.00 -12.12 -13.20
CA LEU A 56 -4.60 -10.91 -12.63
C LEU A 56 -5.33 -11.23 -11.32
N GLY A 57 -6.04 -12.36 -11.25
CA GLY A 57 -6.68 -12.84 -10.02
C GLY A 57 -5.68 -13.09 -8.90
N MET A 58 -4.61 -13.85 -9.17
CA MET A 58 -3.51 -14.05 -8.22
C MET A 58 -2.86 -12.73 -7.83
N GLY A 59 -2.63 -11.84 -8.80
CA GLY A 59 -2.08 -10.50 -8.57
C GLY A 59 -2.94 -9.67 -7.62
N LEU A 60 -4.27 -9.74 -7.75
CA LEU A 60 -5.19 -9.06 -6.84
C LEU A 60 -5.11 -9.61 -5.41
N LEU A 61 -4.94 -10.93 -5.25
CA LEU A 61 -4.75 -11.54 -3.93
C LEU A 61 -3.45 -11.03 -3.28
N TRP A 62 -2.35 -10.98 -4.03
CA TRP A 62 -1.10 -10.41 -3.54
C TRP A 62 -1.23 -8.92 -3.22
N LEU A 63 -1.92 -8.16 -4.08
CA LEU A 63 -2.16 -6.73 -3.88
C LEU A 63 -2.92 -6.45 -2.59
N THR A 64 -4.01 -7.20 -2.35
CA THR A 64 -4.85 -7.01 -1.17
C THR A 64 -4.11 -7.41 0.11
N MET A 65 -3.37 -8.53 0.09
CA MET A 65 -2.57 -8.97 1.23
C MET A 65 -1.46 -7.96 1.56
N LEU A 66 -0.67 -7.55 0.56
CA LEU A 66 0.41 -6.57 0.74
C LEU A 66 -0.14 -5.18 1.10
N GLY A 67 -1.28 -4.79 0.51
CA GLY A 67 -1.94 -3.52 0.81
C GLY A 67 -2.47 -3.48 2.25
N ALA A 68 -3.03 -4.59 2.74
CA ALA A 68 -3.43 -4.73 4.14
C ALA A 68 -2.22 -4.67 5.08
N LEU A 69 -1.12 -5.35 4.74
CA LEU A 69 0.13 -5.29 5.50
C LEU A 69 0.65 -3.85 5.58
N ALA A 70 0.74 -3.14 4.45
CA ALA A 70 1.18 -1.75 4.40
C ALA A 70 0.28 -0.82 5.23
N ALA A 71 -1.04 -1.04 5.22
CA ALA A 71 -1.99 -0.31 6.06
C ALA A 71 -1.77 -0.55 7.56
N THR A 72 -1.38 -1.77 7.97
CA THR A 72 -1.03 -2.05 9.38
C THR A 72 0.32 -1.45 9.79
N GLY A 73 1.31 -1.43 8.89
CA GLY A 73 2.62 -0.81 9.12
C GLY A 73 2.54 0.71 9.29
N ALA A 74 1.64 1.37 8.54
CA ALA A 74 1.34 2.80 8.66
C ALA A 74 0.82 3.19 10.07
N ARG A 75 0.32 2.23 10.86
CA ARG A 75 -0.26 2.47 12.20
C ARG A 75 0.77 2.79 13.28
N ARG A 76 2.08 2.87 12.97
CA ARG A 76 3.12 3.16 13.97
C ARG A 76 3.24 4.65 14.37
N HIS A 77 2.56 5.56 13.68
CA HIS A 77 2.43 6.98 14.09
C HIS A 77 1.07 7.60 13.79
N ILE A 78 0.02 6.83 13.50
CA ILE A 78 -1.35 7.35 13.63
C ILE A 78 -1.73 7.26 15.11
N VAL A 79 -1.11 8.11 15.93
CA VAL A 79 -1.85 8.67 17.05
C VAL A 79 -2.99 9.38 16.36
N ILE A 80 -4.11 8.67 16.30
CA ILE A 80 -5.38 9.20 15.88
C ILE A 80 -5.62 10.36 16.85
N ASP A 81 -5.29 11.58 16.41
CA ASP A 81 -5.62 12.83 17.09
C ASP A 81 -7.15 13.10 17.05
N LEU A 82 -7.97 12.06 16.87
CA LEU A 82 -9.42 12.14 17.12
C LEU A 82 -9.68 12.46 18.60
N VAL A 83 -8.76 12.15 19.52
CA VAL A 83 -8.89 12.54 20.93
C VAL A 83 -8.77 14.06 21.12
N GLY A 84 -8.02 14.76 20.26
CA GLY A 84 -7.94 16.22 20.25
C GLY A 84 -9.21 16.91 19.74
N HIS A 85 -9.91 16.30 18.77
CA HIS A 85 -11.11 16.90 18.17
C HIS A 85 -12.38 16.68 18.98
N PHE A 86 -12.46 15.59 19.76
CA PHE A 86 -13.60 15.33 20.65
C PHE A 86 -13.47 15.94 22.05
N CYS A 87 -12.38 16.65 22.36
CA CYS A 87 -12.25 17.35 23.64
C CYS A 87 -12.92 18.73 23.53
N PRO A 88 -14.10 18.94 24.14
CA PRO A 88 -14.79 20.22 24.08
C PRO A 88 -13.96 21.31 24.78
N PRO A 89 -13.92 22.55 24.27
CA PRO A 89 -13.22 23.69 24.89
C PRO A 89 -13.84 24.19 26.22
N ARG A 90 -14.62 23.35 26.92
CA ARG A 90 -15.47 23.76 28.06
C ARG A 90 -14.86 23.54 29.46
N LEU A 91 -13.58 23.19 29.56
CA LEU A 91 -12.89 22.99 30.85
C LEU A 91 -11.66 23.91 31.02
N ARG A 92 -11.58 25.02 30.27
CA ARG A 92 -10.49 26.01 30.43
C ARG A 92 -10.91 27.29 31.18
N ALA A 93 -12.06 27.27 31.85
CA ALA A 93 -12.48 28.31 32.78
C ALA A 93 -13.19 27.65 33.97
N GLY A 94 -12.50 27.59 35.10
CA GLY A 94 -12.91 26.99 36.36
C GLY A 94 -11.72 26.97 37.30
#